data_AF-A0A066X5F9-F1
#
_entry.id   AF-A0A066X5F9-F1
#
_cell.length_a   1.000
_cell.length_b   1.000
_cell.length_c   1.000
_cell.angle_alpha   90.00
_cell.angle_beta   90.00
_cell.angle_gamma   90.00
#
_symmetry.space_group_name_H-M   'P 1'
#
loop_
_entity.id
_entity.type
_entity.pdbx_description
1 polymer ?
#
loop_
_entity_poly.entity_id
_entity_poly.type
_entity_poly.pdbx_seq_one_letter_code
_entity_poly.pdbx_strand_id
1 'polypeptide(L)'
;MLVSSDDQVRAYIKKIMGQLDRWMLRGKISKLVIVITDKDTGEHVERWQFDVEIFGRPSKSSKTSKTSKTSASSSSKSADQENDAAAADADAAPEKSEQEIQAEIAAIFRQITASVTFLPQLAGDCTFNVLVYADADSEVPVEWGDSDAKEIVNGERVQLRGFSTSNHRVDTLVSYRLAE
;
A
#
# COMPACT_ATOMS: atom_id res chain seq x y z
N MET A 1 12.88 -12.36 12.84
CA MET A 1 12.90 -11.73 11.51
C MET A 1 14.29 -11.92 10.95
N LEU A 2 14.40 -12.47 9.74
CA LEU A 2 15.69 -12.64 9.05
C LEU A 2 15.92 -11.39 8.19
N VAL A 3 17.16 -10.91 8.17
CA VAL A 3 17.59 -9.78 7.33
C VAL A 3 18.86 -10.22 6.62
N SER A 4 18.99 -9.88 5.34
CA SER A 4 20.21 -10.20 4.58
C SER A 4 21.45 -9.59 5.22
N SER A 5 22.53 -10.35 5.31
CA SER A 5 23.87 -9.86 5.68
C SER A 5 24.66 -9.34 4.48
N ASP A 6 24.18 -9.55 3.26
CA ASP A 6 24.82 -9.07 2.05
C ASP A 6 24.55 -7.57 1.85
N ASP A 7 25.61 -6.78 1.80
CA ASP A 7 25.51 -5.33 1.74
C ASP A 7 24.93 -4.82 0.40
N GLN A 8 25.13 -5.53 -0.70
CA GLN A 8 24.56 -5.16 -2.00
C GLN A 8 23.04 -5.35 -1.98
N VAL A 9 22.57 -6.48 -1.46
CA VAL A 9 21.14 -6.76 -1.27
C VAL A 9 20.51 -5.74 -0.33
N ARG A 10 21.17 -5.42 0.80
CA ARG A 10 20.67 -4.40 1.74
C ARG A 10 20.56 -3.03 1.09
N ALA A 11 21.58 -2.62 0.32
CA ALA A 11 21.57 -1.33 -0.39
C ALA A 11 20.45 -1.28 -1.44
N TYR A 12 20.26 -2.37 -2.19
CA TYR A 12 19.19 -2.50 -3.17
C TYR A 12 17.79 -2.40 -2.54
N ILE A 13 17.53 -3.17 -1.48
CA ILE A 13 16.24 -3.12 -0.75
C ILE A 13 16.02 -1.73 -0.15
N LYS A 14 17.05 -1.11 0.45
CA LYS A 14 16.94 0.23 1.04
C LYS A 14 16.53 1.28 0.02
N LYS A 15 17.06 1.18 -1.21
CA LYS A 15 16.71 2.07 -2.31
C LYS A 15 15.25 1.95 -2.74
N ILE A 16 14.75 0.71 -2.85
CA ILE A 16 13.34 0.44 -3.14
C ILE A 16 12.45 1.00 -2.03
N MET A 17 12.78 0.70 -0.77
CA MET A 17 11.99 1.16 0.39
C MET A 17 11.95 2.68 0.49
N GLY A 18 13.06 3.38 0.19
CA GLY A 18 13.07 4.84 0.17
C GLY A 18 12.17 5.47 -0.90
N GLN A 19 11.98 4.80 -2.04
CA GLN A 19 11.00 5.24 -3.04
C GLN A 19 9.57 4.90 -2.64
N LEU A 20 9.35 3.70 -2.12
CA LEU A 20 8.03 3.23 -1.68
C LEU A 20 7.46 4.13 -0.57
N ASP A 21 8.28 4.53 0.40
CA ASP A 21 7.92 5.47 1.46
C ASP A 21 7.40 6.81 0.89
N ARG A 22 8.10 7.38 -0.11
CA ARG A 22 7.66 8.62 -0.78
C ARG A 22 6.30 8.46 -1.46
N TRP A 23 6.05 7.32 -2.10
CA TRP A 23 4.75 7.05 -2.73
C TRP A 23 3.64 6.79 -1.71
N MET A 24 3.92 6.11 -0.60
CA MET A 24 2.97 5.92 0.50
C MET A 24 2.57 7.26 1.12
N LEU A 25 3.54 8.11 1.48
CA LEU A 25 3.28 9.43 2.07
C LEU A 25 2.45 10.35 1.16
N ARG A 26 2.61 10.23 -0.16
CA ARG A 26 1.86 11.01 -1.16
C ARG A 26 0.52 10.35 -1.54
N GLY A 27 0.21 9.17 -1.01
CA GLY A 27 -1.02 8.44 -1.33
C GLY A 27 -1.06 7.92 -2.76
N LYS A 28 0.11 7.70 -3.38
CA LYS A 28 0.29 7.41 -4.81
C LYS A 28 0.42 5.94 -5.15
N ILE A 29 0.66 5.09 -4.17
CA ILE A 29 0.79 3.64 -4.34
C ILE A 29 -0.54 2.95 -4.07
N SER A 30 -0.86 1.94 -4.87
CA SER A 30 -1.99 1.04 -4.68
C SER A 30 -1.56 -0.40 -4.44
N LYS A 31 -0.44 -0.84 -5.01
CA LYS A 31 0.07 -2.22 -4.82
C LYS A 31 1.59 -2.29 -4.84
N LEU A 32 2.14 -3.18 -4.03
CA LEU A 32 3.50 -3.69 -4.14
C LEU A 32 3.43 -5.15 -4.57
N VAL A 33 4.17 -5.54 -5.60
CA VAL A 33 4.21 -6.92 -6.09
C VAL A 33 5.66 -7.41 -6.13
N ILE A 34 5.90 -8.60 -5.60
CA ILE A 34 7.18 -9.31 -5.69
C ILE A 34 6.94 -10.57 -6.54
N VAL A 35 7.65 -10.68 -7.65
CA VAL A 35 7.54 -11.82 -8.57
C VAL A 35 8.81 -12.64 -8.46
N ILE A 36 8.68 -13.92 -8.20
CA ILE A 36 9.76 -14.90 -8.25
C ILE A 36 9.71 -15.56 -9.63
N THR A 37 10.84 -15.55 -10.32
CA THR A 37 10.97 -16.06 -11.69
C THR A 37 12.10 -17.07 -11.73
N ASP A 38 11.81 -18.25 -12.28
CA ASP A 38 12.81 -19.27 -12.56
C ASP A 38 13.80 -18.75 -13.61
N LYS A 39 15.09 -18.85 -13.32
CA LYS A 39 16.14 -18.22 -14.13
C LYS A 39 16.39 -18.94 -15.45
N ASP A 40 16.11 -20.24 -15.51
CA ASP A 40 16.42 -21.08 -16.67
C ASP A 40 15.28 -21.04 -17.71
N THR A 41 14.02 -21.07 -17.23
CA THR A 41 12.81 -21.06 -18.05
C THR A 41 12.24 -19.67 -18.29
N GLY A 42 12.53 -18.72 -17.39
CA GLY A 42 11.93 -17.39 -17.39
C GLY A 42 10.48 -17.36 -16.90
N GLU A 43 9.98 -18.47 -16.35
CA GLU A 43 8.60 -18.57 -15.90
C GLU A 43 8.38 -17.97 -14.51
N HIS A 44 7.28 -17.24 -14.33
CA HIS A 44 6.87 -16.74 -13.03
C HIS A 44 6.28 -17.90 -12.20
N VAL A 45 6.95 -18.21 -11.10
CA VAL A 45 6.62 -19.34 -10.21
C VAL A 45 5.82 -18.88 -9.00
N GLU A 46 6.13 -17.70 -8.46
CA GLU A 46 5.38 -17.08 -7.37
C GLU A 46 5.19 -15.58 -7.63
N ARG A 47 4.03 -15.06 -7.22
CA ARG A 47 3.69 -13.64 -7.29
C ARG A 47 3.02 -13.23 -5.99
N TRP A 48 3.77 -12.53 -5.16
CA TRP A 48 3.32 -11.96 -3.90
C TRP A 48 2.80 -10.55 -4.13
N GLN A 49 1.52 -10.34 -3.89
CA GLN A 49 0.83 -9.07 -4.00
C GLN A 49 0.50 -8.53 -2.61
N PHE A 50 0.83 -7.26 -2.39
CA PHE A 50 0.46 -6.48 -1.23
C PHE A 50 -0.39 -5.30 -1.73
N ASP A 51 -1.69 -5.41 -1.57
CA ASP A 51 -2.63 -4.35 -1.91
C ASP A 51 -2.67 -3.33 -0.77
N VAL A 52 -2.47 -2.05 -1.10
CA VAL A 52 -2.37 -0.96 -0.13
C VAL A 52 -3.57 -0.03 -0.31
N GLU A 53 -4.41 0.02 0.71
CA GLU A 53 -5.48 1.01 0.84
C GLU A 53 -5.02 2.11 1.80
N ILE A 54 -5.15 3.38 1.39
CA ILE A 54 -4.71 4.54 2.17
C ILE A 54 -5.93 5.36 2.57
N PHE A 55 -6.19 5.42 3.86
CA PHE A 55 -7.28 6.17 4.49
C PHE A 55 -6.83 7.60 4.84
N GLY A 56 -7.79 8.52 4.97
CA GLY A 56 -7.49 9.87 5.45
C GLY A 56 -6.86 10.81 4.42
N ARG A 57 -7.08 10.60 3.12
CA ARG A 57 -6.68 11.58 2.10
C ARG A 57 -7.29 12.95 2.47
N PRO A 58 -6.49 14.03 2.64
CA PRO A 58 -7.07 15.35 2.69
C PRO A 58 -7.76 15.58 1.36
N SER A 59 -9.09 15.73 1.38
CA SER A 59 -9.86 15.96 0.17
C SER A 59 -9.23 17.14 -0.57
N LYS A 60 -8.71 16.92 -1.78
CA LYS A 60 -8.43 18.02 -2.69
C LYS A 60 -9.78 18.70 -2.90
N SER A 61 -9.98 19.89 -2.32
CA SER A 61 -11.18 20.68 -2.58
C SER A 61 -11.24 20.90 -4.09
N SER A 62 -12.21 20.28 -4.75
CA SER A 62 -12.57 20.63 -6.11
C SER A 62 -13.12 22.05 -6.05
N LYS A 63 -12.24 23.02 -6.29
CA LYS A 63 -12.61 24.44 -6.40
C LYS A 63 -13.36 24.59 -7.72
N THR A 64 -14.66 24.26 -7.70
CA THR A 64 -15.61 24.64 -8.74
C THR A 64 -15.64 26.17 -8.77
N SER A 65 -14.92 26.74 -9.72
CA SER A 65 -15.03 28.14 -10.12
C SER A 65 -16.38 28.36 -10.81
N LYS A 66 -17.45 28.49 -10.01
CA LYS A 66 -18.72 29.01 -10.51
C LYS A 66 -18.64 30.54 -10.53
N THR A 67 -18.33 31.05 -11.72
CA THR A 67 -18.55 32.43 -12.13
C THR A 67 -20.00 32.84 -11.91
N SER A 68 -20.24 33.84 -11.07
CA SER A 68 -21.34 34.79 -11.24
C SER A 68 -21.11 36.05 -10.41
N LYS A 69 -21.00 37.17 -11.13
CA LYS A 69 -21.32 38.55 -10.68
C LYS A 69 -22.67 38.52 -9.91
N THR A 70 -23.00 39.40 -8.96
CA THR A 70 -23.10 40.87 -9.07
C THR A 70 -23.52 41.45 -7.70
N SER A 71 -22.94 42.61 -7.36
CA SER A 71 -23.55 43.80 -6.71
C SER A 71 -24.41 43.73 -5.42
N ALA A 72 -23.93 44.51 -4.45
CA ALA A 72 -24.63 45.60 -3.75
C ALA A 72 -25.47 45.34 -2.47
N SER A 73 -24.94 45.91 -1.38
CA SER A 73 -25.57 46.87 -0.45
C SER A 73 -26.19 46.41 0.89
N SER A 74 -25.85 47.23 1.90
CA SER A 74 -26.62 47.65 3.08
C SER A 74 -26.56 46.85 4.41
N SER A 75 -25.75 47.41 5.32
CA SER A 75 -25.98 47.70 6.75
C SER A 75 -27.23 47.19 7.49
N SER A 76 -27.05 46.62 8.70
CA SER A 76 -27.49 47.19 10.00
C SER A 76 -27.25 46.23 11.20
N LYS A 77 -27.26 46.81 12.42
CA LYS A 77 -26.74 46.32 13.71
C LYS A 77 -27.73 45.44 14.53
N SER A 78 -27.18 44.69 15.50
CA SER A 78 -27.50 44.68 16.96
C SER A 78 -27.85 43.33 17.62
N ALA A 79 -26.94 42.89 18.50
CA ALA A 79 -27.08 42.50 19.93
C ALA A 79 -27.98 41.32 20.44
N ASP A 80 -27.29 40.47 21.22
CA ASP A 80 -27.63 39.78 22.49
C ASP A 80 -28.32 38.38 22.56
N GLN A 81 -27.62 37.53 23.34
CA GLN A 81 -28.06 36.49 24.30
C GLN A 81 -27.72 35.01 24.08
N GLU A 82 -27.29 34.43 25.20
CA GLU A 82 -26.49 33.23 25.46
C GLU A 82 -27.31 31.92 25.55
N ASN A 83 -26.62 30.82 25.22
CA ASN A 83 -26.39 29.63 26.07
C ASN A 83 -26.78 28.27 25.46
N ASP A 84 -25.84 27.35 25.69
CA ASP A 84 -25.99 25.91 25.91
C ASP A 84 -25.88 24.90 24.76
N ALA A 85 -25.29 23.78 25.17
CA ALA A 85 -25.25 22.45 24.58
C ALA A 85 -24.27 22.16 23.43
N ALA A 86 -23.15 21.60 23.88
CA ALA A 86 -22.48 20.43 23.28
C ALA A 86 -21.92 20.62 21.87
N ALA A 87 -20.64 20.99 21.84
CA ALA A 87 -19.74 20.52 20.79
C ALA A 87 -19.79 18.99 20.79
N ALA A 88 -20.60 18.42 19.89
CA ALA A 88 -20.52 17.02 19.54
C ALA A 88 -19.16 16.83 18.85
N ASP A 89 -18.22 16.25 19.60
CA ASP A 89 -17.01 15.63 19.07
C ASP A 89 -17.43 14.64 17.98
N ALA A 90 -17.34 15.10 16.73
CA ALA A 90 -17.56 14.29 15.56
C ALA A 90 -16.31 13.45 15.32
N ASP A 91 -16.42 12.17 15.68
CA ASP A 91 -15.81 11.03 14.99
C ASP A 91 -14.29 11.09 14.79
N ALA A 92 -13.54 11.03 15.91
CA ALA A 92 -12.16 10.58 15.87
C ALA A 92 -12.15 9.05 15.91
N ALA A 93 -11.88 8.41 14.78
CA ALA A 93 -11.64 6.97 14.72
C ALA A 93 -10.59 6.57 15.78
N PRO A 94 -10.79 5.47 16.53
CA PRO A 94 -9.86 5.07 17.57
C PRO A 94 -8.48 4.78 16.98
N GLU A 95 -7.47 5.54 17.41
CA GLU A 95 -6.09 5.31 17.02
C GLU A 95 -5.60 3.97 17.59
N LYS A 96 -5.24 3.02 16.71
CA LYS A 96 -4.65 1.75 17.15
C LYS A 96 -3.32 2.00 17.85
N SER A 97 -3.07 1.30 18.95
CA SER A 97 -1.79 1.41 19.66
C SER A 97 -0.63 0.83 18.86
N GLU A 98 0.59 1.34 19.06
CA GLU A 98 1.79 0.78 18.43
C GLU A 98 1.99 -0.72 18.75
N GLN A 99 1.62 -1.14 19.97
CA GLN A 99 1.71 -2.54 20.39
C GLN A 99 0.78 -3.44 19.57
N GLU A 100 -0.45 -2.98 19.30
CA GLU A 100 -1.42 -3.70 18.48
C GLU A 100 -0.94 -3.78 17.02
N ILE A 101 -0.43 -2.67 16.47
CA ILE A 101 0.16 -2.63 15.13
C ILE A 101 1.33 -3.60 15.01
N GLN A 102 2.24 -3.61 15.98
CA GLN A 102 3.38 -4.55 16.01
C GLN A 102 2.92 -6.00 16.13
N ALA A 103 1.87 -6.28 16.90
CA ALA A 103 1.30 -7.61 17.02
C ALA A 103 0.67 -8.09 15.70
N GLU A 104 -0.05 -7.21 14.97
CA GLU A 104 -0.58 -7.50 13.63
C GLU A 104 0.54 -7.78 12.62
N ILE A 105 1.59 -6.94 12.61
CA ILE A 105 2.78 -7.13 11.77
C ILE A 105 3.45 -8.49 12.07
N ALA A 106 3.63 -8.84 13.35
CA ALA A 106 4.21 -10.12 13.75
C ALA A 106 3.32 -11.32 13.35
N ALA A 107 2.00 -11.17 13.38
CA ALA A 107 1.07 -12.19 12.90
C ALA A 107 1.23 -12.42 11.38
N ILE A 108 1.42 -11.36 10.61
CA ILE A 108 1.67 -11.47 9.16
C ILE A 108 2.98 -12.17 8.86
N PHE A 109 4.08 -11.84 9.54
CA PHE A 109 5.33 -12.55 9.32
C PHE A 109 5.20 -14.05 9.60
N ARG A 110 4.46 -14.42 10.64
CA ARG A 110 4.15 -15.83 10.93
C ARG A 110 3.29 -16.45 9.85
N GLN A 111 2.29 -15.73 9.34
CA GLN A 111 1.42 -16.22 8.28
C GLN A 111 2.16 -16.41 6.96
N ILE A 112 3.02 -15.47 6.55
CA ILE A 112 3.87 -15.58 5.37
C ILE A 112 4.77 -16.83 5.53
N THR A 113 5.43 -16.97 6.68
CA THR A 113 6.30 -18.13 6.94
C THR A 113 5.51 -19.44 6.92
N ALA A 114 4.31 -19.46 7.50
CA ALA A 114 3.43 -20.62 7.47
C ALA A 114 2.95 -20.92 6.04
N SER A 115 2.73 -19.89 5.22
CA SER A 115 2.25 -20.10 3.85
C SER A 115 3.26 -20.81 2.96
N VAL A 116 4.55 -20.61 3.20
CA VAL A 116 5.63 -21.33 2.50
C VAL A 116 5.48 -22.86 2.65
N THR A 117 4.81 -23.36 3.69
CA THR A 117 4.64 -24.81 3.91
C THR A 117 3.69 -25.49 2.93
N PHE A 118 2.82 -24.75 2.24
CA PHE A 118 1.91 -25.30 1.23
C PHE A 118 2.23 -24.82 -0.19
N LEU A 119 3.24 -23.97 -0.36
CA LEU A 119 3.71 -23.57 -1.68
C LEU A 119 4.58 -24.69 -2.29
N PRO A 120 4.52 -24.92 -3.61
CA PRO A 120 5.42 -25.84 -4.28
C PRO A 120 6.88 -25.47 -4.01
N GLN A 121 7.73 -26.49 -3.87
CA GLN A 121 9.15 -26.26 -3.70
C GLN A 121 9.75 -25.65 -4.97
N LEU A 122 10.41 -24.50 -4.83
CA LEU A 122 11.14 -23.88 -5.92
C LEU A 122 12.35 -24.77 -6.30
N ALA A 123 12.36 -25.26 -7.54
CA ALA A 123 13.48 -25.99 -8.10
C ALA A 123 14.36 -25.02 -8.91
N GLY A 124 15.69 -25.12 -8.75
CA GLY A 124 16.63 -24.30 -9.53
C GLY A 124 16.91 -22.90 -8.98
N ASP A 125 17.67 -22.12 -9.74
CA ASP A 125 18.00 -20.75 -9.42
C ASP A 125 16.80 -19.84 -9.74
N CYS A 126 16.37 -19.03 -8.78
CA CYS A 126 15.33 -18.03 -8.99
C CYS A 126 15.89 -16.60 -8.93
N THR A 127 15.22 -15.70 -9.63
CA THR A 127 15.38 -14.25 -9.47
C THR A 127 14.11 -13.66 -8.88
N PHE A 128 14.21 -12.47 -8.29
CA PHE A 128 13.02 -11.72 -7.87
C PHE A 128 12.94 -10.37 -8.58
N ASN A 129 11.73 -9.95 -8.89
CA ASN A 129 11.43 -8.62 -9.40
C ASN A 129 10.44 -7.91 -8.49
N VAL A 130 10.59 -6.59 -8.36
CA VAL A 130 9.68 -5.75 -7.59
C VAL A 130 8.94 -4.84 -8.54
N LEU A 131 7.60 -4.86 -8.46
CA LEU A 131 6.72 -4.00 -9.22
C LEU A 131 5.89 -3.17 -8.25
N VAL A 132 5.58 -1.94 -8.66
CA VAL A 132 4.74 -1.03 -7.89
C VAL A 132 3.66 -0.50 -8.81
N TYR A 133 2.42 -0.57 -8.33
CA TYR A 133 1.28 0.05 -8.99
C TYR A 133 1.07 1.42 -8.36
N ALA A 134 1.32 2.47 -9.12
CA ALA A 134 1.15 3.84 -8.70
C ALA A 134 0.18 4.60 -9.62
N ASP A 135 -0.37 5.73 -9.16
CA ASP A 135 -1.21 6.58 -10.00
C ASP A 135 -0.44 7.05 -11.25
N ALA A 136 -1.14 7.20 -12.38
CA ALA A 136 -0.53 7.59 -13.66
C ALA A 136 0.16 8.97 -13.65
N ASP A 137 -0.17 9.85 -12.71
CA ASP A 137 0.45 11.17 -12.50
C ASP A 137 1.60 11.14 -11.47
N SER A 138 2.04 9.96 -11.04
CA SER A 138 3.13 9.81 -10.08
C SER A 138 4.49 10.13 -10.71
N GLU A 139 5.35 10.80 -9.95
CA GLU A 139 6.75 10.99 -10.33
C GLU A 139 7.49 9.65 -10.26
N VAL A 140 7.93 9.15 -11.42
CA VAL A 140 8.70 7.91 -11.56
C VAL A 140 10.20 8.26 -11.63
N PRO A 141 11.03 7.77 -10.70
CA PRO A 141 12.47 7.98 -10.77
C PRO A 141 13.08 7.29 -11.98
N VAL A 142 14.23 7.77 -12.45
CA VAL A 142 14.96 7.23 -13.63
C VAL A 142 15.28 5.73 -13.52
N GLU A 143 15.40 5.23 -12.29
CA GLU A 143 15.76 3.84 -11.98
C GLU A 143 14.55 2.89 -11.99
N TRP A 144 13.35 3.45 -12.16
CA TRP A 144 12.09 2.74 -12.33
C TRP A 144 11.62 2.91 -13.77
N GLY A 145 11.02 1.86 -14.32
CA GLY A 145 10.45 1.87 -15.67
C GLY A 145 9.14 1.12 -15.70
N ASP A 146 8.37 1.33 -16.75
CA ASP A 146 7.12 0.61 -16.98
C ASP A 146 7.40 -0.88 -17.21
N SER A 147 6.56 -1.73 -16.61
CA SER A 147 6.64 -3.18 -16.70
C SER A 147 5.24 -3.74 -16.91
N ASP A 148 5.16 -4.93 -17.53
CA ASP A 148 3.94 -5.73 -17.51
C ASP A 148 3.62 -6.22 -16.08
N ALA A 149 2.41 -6.73 -15.88
CA ALA A 149 1.88 -7.15 -14.57
C ALA A 149 2.46 -8.48 -14.04
N LYS A 150 3.19 -9.22 -14.88
CA LYS A 150 3.82 -10.52 -14.57
C LYS A 150 2.86 -11.51 -13.91
N GLU A 151 1.64 -11.58 -14.42
CA GLU A 151 0.60 -12.47 -13.90
C GLU A 151 0.95 -13.95 -14.14
N ILE A 152 0.62 -14.79 -13.18
CA ILE A 152 0.77 -16.24 -13.31
C ILE A 152 -0.51 -16.80 -13.93
N VAL A 153 -0.39 -17.34 -15.14
CA VAL A 153 -1.49 -18.02 -15.85
C VAL A 153 -1.68 -19.41 -15.26
N ASN A 154 -2.93 -19.81 -15.01
CA ASN A 154 -3.29 -21.12 -14.41
C ASN A 154 -2.66 -21.41 -13.04
N GLY A 155 -2.24 -20.37 -12.31
CA GLY A 155 -1.76 -20.51 -10.93
C GLY A 155 -2.89 -20.57 -9.92
N GLU A 156 -2.61 -21.19 -8.77
CA GLU A 156 -3.47 -21.10 -7.60
C GLU A 156 -3.23 -19.77 -6.86
N ARG A 157 -4.24 -19.32 -6.11
CA ARG A 157 -4.19 -18.07 -5.37
C ARG A 157 -4.64 -18.30 -3.94
N VAL A 158 -3.85 -17.79 -2.98
CA VAL A 158 -4.18 -17.83 -1.57
C VAL A 158 -4.20 -16.40 -1.02
N GLN A 159 -5.37 -16.00 -0.54
CA GLN A 159 -5.54 -14.74 0.19
C GLN A 159 -5.08 -14.93 1.63
N LEU A 160 -4.11 -14.12 2.05
CA LEU A 160 -3.64 -14.08 3.43
C LEU A 160 -4.41 -13.00 4.20
N ARG A 161 -4.25 -12.99 5.53
CA ARG A 161 -4.94 -12.03 6.39
C ARG A 161 -4.25 -10.67 6.21
N GLY A 162 -5.03 -9.67 5.82
CA GLY A 162 -4.57 -8.29 5.83
C GLY A 162 -4.47 -7.72 7.24
N PHE A 163 -3.76 -6.60 7.36
CA PHE A 163 -3.71 -5.80 8.59
C PHE A 163 -4.09 -4.36 8.30
N SER A 164 -4.39 -3.61 9.35
CA SER A 164 -4.64 -2.18 9.21
C SER A 164 -3.99 -1.39 10.34
N THR A 165 -3.45 -0.24 9.97
CA THR A 165 -3.13 0.86 10.85
C THR A 165 -4.26 1.89 10.77
N SER A 166 -4.17 2.99 11.52
CA SER A 166 -5.15 4.08 11.46
C SER A 166 -5.31 4.65 10.03
N ASN A 167 -4.23 4.66 9.25
CA ASN A 167 -4.19 5.35 7.94
C ASN A 167 -3.97 4.42 6.75
N HIS A 168 -3.67 3.14 6.98
CA HIS A 168 -3.36 2.19 5.91
C HIS A 168 -3.97 0.84 6.21
N ARG A 169 -4.49 0.17 5.18
CA ARG A 169 -4.75 -1.27 5.21
C ARG A 169 -3.90 -1.93 4.16
N VAL A 170 -3.33 -3.08 4.50
CA VAL A 170 -2.54 -3.89 3.59
C VAL A 170 -3.12 -5.29 3.56
N ASP A 171 -3.62 -5.69 2.40
CA ASP A 171 -4.07 -7.05 2.14
C ASP A 171 -2.96 -7.80 1.37
N THR A 172 -2.77 -9.09 1.65
CA THR A 172 -1.71 -9.90 1.03
C THR A 172 -2.30 -11.08 0.28
N LEU A 173 -1.88 -11.28 -0.96
CA LEU A 173 -2.28 -12.39 -1.82
C LEU A 173 -1.04 -13.02 -2.43
N VAL A 174 -0.93 -14.34 -2.39
CA VAL A 174 0.10 -15.08 -3.11
C VAL A 174 -0.54 -15.85 -4.26
N SER A 175 -0.05 -15.64 -5.48
CA SER A 175 -0.33 -16.53 -6.61
C SER A 175 0.89 -17.42 -6.83
N TYR A 176 0.70 -18.72 -7.08
CA TYR A 176 1.80 -19.63 -7.38
C TYR A 176 1.42 -20.59 -8.48
N ARG A 177 2.42 -21.02 -9.24
CA ARG A 177 2.27 -22.05 -10.26
C ARG A 177 2.28 -23.42 -9.60
N LEU A 178 1.36 -24.31 -9.99
CA LEU A 178 1.41 -25.71 -9.59
C LEU A 178 2.58 -26.39 -10.32
N ALA A 179 3.45 -27.08 -9.57
CA ALA A 179 4.42 -27.98 -10.17
C ALA A 179 3.67 -29.17 -10.80
N GLU A 180 3.95 -29.49 -12.07
CA GLU A 180 3.52 -30.76 -12.67
C GLU A 180 4.30 -31.95 -12.07
#